data_AF-A0A524QYB6-F1
#
_entry.id   AF-A0A524QYB6-F1
#
_cell.length_a   1.000
_cell.length_b   1.000
_cell.length_c   1.000
_cell.angle_alpha   90.00
_cell.angle_beta   90.00
_cell.angle_gamma   90.00
#
_symmetry.space_group_name_H-M   'P 1'
#
loop_
_entity.id
_entity.type
_entity.pdbx_description
1 polymer ?
#
loop_
_entity_poly.entity_id
_entity_poly.type
_entity_poly.pdbx_seq_one_letter_code
_entity_poly.pdbx_strand_id
1 'polypeptide(L)' 'MQNAKKPQTLTTVFAGQELDATEKAREYFVGYPPSSPSAAILKDGVLVYMMERHQIDGHTPQEIAEALKAAFDEHCD' A
#
# COMPACT_ATOMS: atom_id res chain seq x y z
N MET A 1 -7.38 2.29 -13.26
CA MET A 1 -6.92 3.41 -12.41
C MET A 1 -6.58 4.58 -13.32
N GLN A 2 -7.23 5.73 -13.16
CA GLN A 2 -6.95 6.94 -13.93
C GLN A 2 -6.10 7.87 -13.05
N ASN A 3 -4.78 7.68 -13.09
CA ASN A 3 -3.80 8.63 -12.57
C ASN A 3 -2.64 8.71 -13.56
N ALA A 4 -2.05 9.89 -13.74
CA ALA A 4 -0.95 10.08 -14.69
C ALA A 4 0.31 9.34 -14.23
N LYS A 5 0.65 9.51 -12.94
CA LYS A 5 1.70 8.77 -12.26
C LYS A 5 1.14 7.51 -11.62
N LYS A 6 1.81 6.38 -11.81
CA LYS A 6 1.39 5.08 -11.27
C LYS A 6 2.61 4.20 -10.97
N PRO A 7 2.51 3.28 -10.02
CA PRO A 7 3.58 2.32 -9.78
C PRO A 7 3.80 1.45 -11.02
N GLN A 8 5.07 1.15 -11.33
CA GLN A 8 5.44 0.29 -12.45
C GLN A 8 5.01 -1.16 -12.22
N THR A 9 5.01 -1.60 -10.96
CA THR A 9 4.61 -2.94 -10.54
C THR A 9 3.50 -2.83 -9.52
N LEU A 10 2.42 -3.60 -9.74
CA LEU A 10 1.32 -3.76 -8.79
C LEU A 10 1.27 -5.22 -8.39
N THR A 11 1.43 -5.48 -7.10
CA THR A 11 1.39 -6.83 -6.53
C THR A 11 0.50 -6.86 -5.30
N THR A 12 0.10 -8.05 -4.85
CA THR A 12 -0.73 -8.24 -3.67
C THR A 12 -0.33 -9.53 -2.97
N VAL A 13 -0.61 -9.60 -1.66
CA VAL A 13 -0.49 -10.81 -0.85
C VAL A 13 -1.77 -10.97 -0.05
N PHE A 14 -2.26 -12.20 0.09
CA PHE A 14 -3.52 -12.45 0.79
C PHE A 14 -3.27 -12.78 2.26
N ALA A 15 -3.39 -11.76 3.12
CA ALA A 15 -3.23 -11.91 4.56
C ALA A 15 -4.21 -12.98 5.12
N GLY A 16 -3.66 -13.96 5.82
CA GLY A 16 -4.42 -15.08 6.43
C GLY A 16 -4.62 -16.30 5.53
N GLN A 17 -4.29 -16.22 4.24
CA GLN A 17 -4.28 -17.37 3.32
C GLN A 17 -2.84 -17.70 2.89
N GLU A 18 -2.05 -16.68 2.56
CA GLU A 18 -0.66 -16.83 2.10
C GLU A 18 0.29 -16.33 3.19
N LEU A 19 0.48 -17.13 4.25
CA LEU A 19 1.24 -16.73 5.43
C LEU A 19 2.67 -16.30 5.09
N ASP A 20 3.45 -17.19 4.45
CA ASP A 20 4.86 -16.93 4.13
C ASP A 20 5.05 -15.71 3.21
N ALA A 21 4.18 -15.56 2.20
CA ALA A 21 4.24 -14.42 1.29
C ALA A 21 3.86 -13.11 2.01
N THR A 22 2.87 -13.15 2.89
CA THR A 22 2.45 -12.00 3.70
C THR A 22 3.53 -11.59 4.68
N GLU A 23 4.17 -12.56 5.36
CA GLU A 23 5.29 -12.31 6.27
C GLU A 23 6.48 -11.71 5.52
N LYS A 24 6.83 -12.26 4.36
CA LYS A 24 7.91 -11.71 3.53
C LYS A 24 7.64 -10.29 3.07
N ALA A 25 6.41 -9.98 2.68
CA ALA A 25 6.01 -8.61 2.31
C ALA A 25 6.13 -7.65 3.50
N ARG A 26 5.75 -8.09 4.71
CA ARG A 26 5.81 -7.30 5.94
C ARG A 26 7.23 -6.93 6.36
N GLU A 27 8.25 -7.71 5.97
CA GLU A 27 9.66 -7.34 6.19
C GLU A 27 10.04 -6.00 5.54
N TYR A 28 9.36 -5.61 4.46
CA TYR A 28 9.56 -4.32 3.79
C TYR A 28 8.83 -3.16 4.50
N PHE A 29 7.84 -3.45 5.35
CA PHE A 29 6.95 -2.45 5.96
C PHE A 29 7.49 -1.95 7.32
N VAL A 30 8.78 -1.63 7.37
CA VAL A 30 9.49 -1.28 8.61
C VAL A 30 8.86 -0.06 9.27
N GLY A 31 8.63 -0.16 10.59
CA GLY A 31 8.06 0.93 11.40
C GLY A 31 6.53 0.92 11.52
N TYR A 32 5.84 0.03 10.80
CA TYR A 32 4.39 -0.09 10.85
C TYR A 32 3.93 -1.41 11.48
N PRO A 33 2.93 -1.40 12.38
CA PRO A 33 2.37 -2.62 12.91
C PRO A 33 1.64 -3.41 11.81
N PRO A 34 1.64 -4.76 11.85
CA PRO A 34 0.92 -5.55 10.87
C PRO A 34 -0.59 -5.30 10.97
N SER A 35 -1.20 -4.86 9.87
CA SER A 35 -2.65 -4.66 9.76
C SER A 35 -3.17 -5.12 8.40
N SER A 36 -4.49 -5.32 8.27
CA SER A 36 -5.14 -5.74 7.02
C SER A 36 -6.60 -5.28 6.97
N PRO A 37 -7.11 -4.79 5.81
CA PRO A 37 -6.34 -4.49 4.60
C PRO A 37 -5.37 -3.31 4.81
N SER A 38 -4.30 -3.26 4.03
CA SER A 38 -3.31 -2.18 4.01
C SER A 38 -2.66 -2.10 2.64
N ALA A 39 -2.15 -0.93 2.25
CA ALA A 39 -1.46 -0.73 0.97
C ALA A 39 -0.13 0.00 1.18
N ALA A 40 0.90 -0.37 0.42
CA ALA A 40 2.23 0.21 0.53
C ALA A 40 2.76 0.62 -0.85
N ILE A 41 3.55 1.68 -0.91
CA ILE A 41 4.36 2.05 -2.08
C ILE A 41 5.82 1.83 -1.72
N LEU A 42 6.51 1.08 -2.57
CA LEU A 42 7.93 0.80 -2.46
C LEU A 42 8.65 1.50 -3.61
N LYS A 43 9.75 2.18 -3.31
CA LYS A 43 10.69 2.72 -4.30
C LYS A 43 12.05 2.07 -4.07
N ASP A 44 12.57 1.38 -5.08
CA ASP A 44 13.83 0.63 -5.01
C ASP A 44 13.91 -0.34 -3.82
N GLY A 45 12.78 -0.98 -3.48
CA GLY A 45 12.67 -1.92 -2.36
C GLY A 45 12.54 -1.26 -0.98
N VAL A 46 12.49 0.08 -0.91
CA VAL A 46 12.32 0.84 0.33
C VAL A 46 10.89 1.37 0.44
N LEU A 47 10.29 1.25 1.62
CA LEU A 47 8.97 1.80 1.91
C LEU A 47 9.01 3.33 1.87
N VAL A 48 8.20 3.92 0.99
CA VAL A 48 8.06 5.38 0.88
C VAL A 48 6.68 5.87 1.30
N TYR A 49 5.67 5.00 1.27
CA TYR A 49 4.31 5.32 1.73
C TYR A 49 3.62 4.06 2.24
N MET A 50 2.84 4.22 3.31
CA MET A 50 1.98 3.19 3.88
C MET A 50 0.60 3.76 4.18
N MET A 51 -0.42 3.06 3.71
CA MET A 51 -1.82 3.26 4.08
C MET A 51 -2.25 2.13 5.00
N GLU A 52 -2.45 2.45 6.26
CA GLU A 52 -2.84 1.50 7.29
C GLU A 52 -4.35 1.22 7.27
N ARG A 53 -4.73 0.10 7.90
CA ARG A 53 -6.14 -0.30 8.03
C ARG A 53 -7.05 0.81 8.56
N HIS A 54 -6.60 1.59 9.55
CA HIS A 54 -7.43 2.64 10.15
C HIS A 54 -7.71 3.83 9.19
N GLN A 55 -6.92 3.96 8.12
CA GLN A 55 -7.13 4.94 7.05
C GLN A 55 -8.03 4.39 5.93
N ILE A 56 -8.38 3.10 5.99
CA ILE A 56 -9.24 2.41 5.02
C ILE A 56 -10.60 2.12 5.66
N ASP A 57 -10.60 1.51 6.85
CA ASP A 57 -11.82 1.20 7.59
C ASP A 57 -12.59 2.50 7.90
N GLY A 58 -13.87 2.51 7.55
CA GLY A 58 -14.76 3.66 7.77
C GLY A 58 -14.61 4.81 6.77
N HIS A 59 -13.67 4.74 5.83
CA HIS A 59 -13.50 5.74 4.77
C HIS A 59 -14.25 5.34 3.50
N THR A 60 -14.68 6.33 2.73
CA THR A 60 -15.35 6.11 1.45
C THR A 60 -14.34 5.67 0.38
N PRO A 61 -14.78 4.93 -0.65
CA PRO A 61 -13.91 4.57 -1.78
C PRO A 61 -13.25 5.78 -2.46
N GLN A 62 -13.93 6.92 -2.48
CA GLN A 62 -13.45 8.16 -3.06
C GLN A 62 -12.29 8.75 -2.25
N GLU A 63 -12.44 8.85 -0.92
CA GLU A 63 -11.38 9.33 -0.02
C GLU A 63 -10.13 8.45 -0.10
N ILE A 64 -10.30 7.12 -0.10
CA ILE A 64 -9.20 6.16 -0.24
C ILE A 64 -8.51 6.34 -1.60
N ALA A 65 -9.28 6.49 -2.68
CA ALA A 65 -8.74 6.68 -4.01
C ALA A 65 -7.97 8.01 -4.14
N GLU A 66 -8.46 9.09 -3.53
CA GLU A 66 -7.78 10.39 -3.51
C GLU A 66 -6.46 10.32 -2.74
N ALA A 67 -6.46 9.68 -1.56
CA ALA A 67 -5.24 9.48 -0.78
C ALA A 67 -4.19 8.66 -1.54
N LEU A 68 -4.59 7.58 -2.22
CA LEU A 68 -3.67 6.79 -3.04
C LEU A 68 -3.17 7.56 -4.27
N LYS A 69 -4.01 8.36 -4.93
CA LYS A 69 -3.59 9.20 -6.05
C LYS A 69 -2.55 10.23 -5.60
N ALA A 70 -2.79 10.90 -4.48
CA ALA A 70 -1.82 11.84 -3.92
C ALA A 70 -0.48 11.17 -3.62
N ALA A 71 -0.50 9.98 -3.02
CA ALA A 71 0.71 9.19 -2.77
C ALA A 71 1.42 8.75 -4.06
N PHE A 72 0.67 8.39 -5.11
CA PHE A 72 1.24 8.10 -6.43
C PHE A 72 1.86 9.35 -7.07
N ASP A 73 1.24 10.52 -6.94
CA ASP A 73 1.77 11.75 -7.51
C ASP A 73 3.10 12.18 -6.85
N GLU A 74 3.22 11.92 -5.55
CA GLU A 74 4.42 12.21 -4.75
C GLU A 74 5.55 11.19 -4.99
N HIS A 75 5.24 9.90 -5.07
CA HIS A 75 6.26 8.85 -5.01
C HIS A 75 6.50 8.09 -6.33
N CYS A 76 5.59 8.18 -7.30
CA CYS A 76 5.74 7.55 -8.61
C CYS A 76 6.19 8.57 -9.67
N ASP A 77 6.96 8.07 -10.65
CA ASP A 77 7.49 8.82 -11.79
C ASP A 77 6.99 8.21 -13.10
#